data_AF-A0A847BCW3-F1
#
_entry.id   AF-A0A847BCW3-F1
#
_cell.length_a   1.000
_cell.length_b   1.000
_cell.length_c   1.000
_cell.angle_alpha   90.00
_cell.angle_beta   90.00
_cell.angle_gamma   90.00
#
_symmetry.space_group_name_H-M   'P 1'
#
loop_
_entity.id
_entity.type
_entity.pdbx_description
1 polymer ?
#
loop_
_entity_poly.entity_id
_entity_poly.type
_entity_poly.pdbx_seq_one_letter_code
_entity_poly.pdbx_strand_id
1 'polypeptide(L)' 'MTQPSSRGRKASAPNQIPITGWLDVSWRVWGQLADNQVGMLAAGVAFYSLLSLFPAMAALISLWALVFDPHE' A
#
# COMPACT_ATOMS: atom_id res chain seq x y z
N MET A 1 19.76 -26.01 -23.92
CA MET A 1 18.77 -24.96 -24.28
C MET A 1 17.96 -24.57 -23.04
N THR A 2 18.34 -23.51 -22.32
CA THR A 2 17.48 -22.91 -21.29
C THR A 2 16.50 -21.97 -21.99
N GLN A 3 15.23 -22.35 -22.09
CA GLN A 3 14.21 -21.48 -22.70
C GLN A 3 14.12 -20.19 -21.87
N PRO A 4 14.23 -19.00 -22.48
CA PRO A 4 14.07 -17.74 -21.76
C PRO A 4 12.64 -17.71 -21.25
N SER A 5 12.49 -17.75 -19.94
CA SER A 5 11.20 -17.69 -19.24
C SER A 5 10.36 -16.58 -19.86
N SER A 6 9.22 -16.97 -20.42
CA SER A 6 8.22 -16.04 -20.97
C SER A 6 7.77 -15.11 -19.83
N ARG A 7 8.39 -13.93 -19.70
CA ARG A 7 8.10 -12.87 -18.73
C ARG A 7 6.70 -12.25 -18.89
N GLY A 8 5.73 -12.97 -19.46
CA GLY A 8 4.40 -12.45 -19.74
C GLY A 8 4.38 -11.33 -20.78
N ARG A 9 5.42 -11.17 -21.62
CA ARG A 9 5.49 -10.11 -22.66
C ARG A 9 4.37 -10.17 -23.71
N LYS A 10 3.61 -11.28 -23.77
CA LYS A 10 2.41 -11.46 -24.61
C LYS A 10 1.12 -11.57 -23.79
N ALA A 11 1.14 -11.27 -22.49
CA ALA A 11 -0.05 -11.34 -21.64
C ALA A 11 -1.03 -10.24 -22.05
N SER A 12 -2.19 -10.63 -22.58
CA SER A 12 -3.26 -9.69 -22.96
C SER A 12 -4.07 -9.20 -21.75
N ALA A 13 -3.88 -9.83 -20.59
CA ALA A 13 -4.55 -9.50 -19.34
C ALA A 13 -3.60 -9.61 -18.13
N PRO A 14 -3.75 -8.77 -17.09
CA PRO A 14 -2.85 -8.73 -15.92
C PRO A 14 -2.75 -10.04 -15.13
N ASN A 15 -3.78 -10.90 -15.22
CA ASN A 15 -3.85 -12.21 -14.57
C ASN A 15 -3.00 -13.29 -15.26
N GLN A 16 -2.52 -13.04 -16.48
CA GLN A 16 -1.65 -13.96 -17.22
C GLN A 16 -0.16 -13.68 -17.00
N ILE A 17 0.16 -12.65 -16.21
CA ILE A 17 1.54 -12.29 -15.89
C ILE A 17 2.05 -13.27 -14.81
N PRO A 18 3.09 -14.06 -15.09
CA PRO A 18 3.69 -14.92 -14.07
C PRO A 18 4.27 -14.08 -12.94
N ILE A 19 4.40 -14.66 -11.74
CA ILE A 19 4.90 -13.98 -10.52
C ILE A 19 6.23 -13.24 -10.78
N THR A 20 7.11 -13.81 -11.62
CA THR A 20 8.37 -13.18 -12.04
C THR A 20 8.19 -11.90 -12.86
N GLY A 21 7.13 -11.80 -13.67
CA GLY A 21 6.77 -10.58 -14.40
C GLY A 21 6.15 -9.53 -13.49
N TRP A 22 5.38 -9.94 -12.48
CA TRP A 22 4.85 -9.02 -11.45
C TRP A 22 5.98 -8.40 -10.61
N LEU A 23 7.00 -9.19 -10.26
CA LEU A 23 8.19 -8.67 -9.59
C LEU A 23 8.93 -7.63 -10.45
N ASP A 24 9.10 -7.86 -11.75
CA ASP A 24 9.71 -6.89 -12.68
C ASP A 24 8.89 -5.59 -12.75
N VAL A 25 7.55 -5.67 -12.78
CA VAL A 25 6.66 -4.50 -12.77
C VAL A 25 6.81 -3.72 -11.47
N SER A 26 6.75 -4.41 -10.32
CA SER A 26 6.94 -3.79 -9.01
C SER A 26 8.30 -3.10 -8.89
N TRP A 27 9.38 -3.71 -9.40
CA TRP A 27 10.72 -3.11 -9.39
C TRP A 27 10.79 -1.84 -10.25
N ARG A 28 10.14 -1.85 -11.42
CA ARG A 28 10.03 -0.67 -12.29
C ARG A 28 9.25 0.47 -11.64
N VAL A 29 8.12 0.14 -11.01
CA VAL A 29 7.28 1.11 -10.29
C VAL A 29 8.07 1.69 -9.11
N TRP A 30 8.81 0.87 -8.37
CA TRP A 30 9.70 1.33 -7.30
C TRP A 30 10.74 2.34 -7.78
N GLY A 31 11.40 2.06 -8.90
CA GLY A 31 12.35 3.01 -9.50
C GLY A 31 11.70 4.34 -9.90
N GLN A 32 10.51 4.31 -10.48
CA GLN A 32 9.76 5.53 -10.81
C GLN A 32 9.25 6.27 -9.56
N LEU A 33 8.87 5.56 -8.50
CA LEU A 33 8.47 6.18 -7.23
C LEU A 33 9.64 6.92 -6.57
N ALA A 34 10.87 6.41 -6.74
CA ALA A 34 12.08 7.04 -6.21
C ALA A 34 12.48 8.31 -6.98
N ASP A 35 12.32 8.33 -8.31
CA ASP A 35 12.59 9.52 -9.13
C ASP A 35 11.54 10.62 -8.96
N ASN A 36 10.32 10.26 -8.56
CA ASN A 36 9.26 11.23 -8.31
C ASN A 36 9.30 11.77 -6.87
N GLN A 37 8.75 12.97 -6.65
CA GLN A 37 8.58 13.58 -5.32
C GLN A 37 7.59 12.83 -4.40
N VAL A 38 7.09 11.66 -4.81
CA VAL A 38 6.15 10.81 -4.08
C VAL A 38 6.72 10.38 -2.73
N GLY A 39 8.05 10.20 -2.61
CA GLY A 39 8.69 9.89 -1.34
C GLY A 39 8.46 10.94 -0.25
N MET A 40 8.48 12.23 -0.61
CA MET A 40 8.22 13.32 0.34
C MET A 40 6.75 13.36 0.78
N LEU A 41 5.83 13.14 -0.16
CA LEU A 41 4.40 13.02 0.15
C LEU A 41 4.13 11.80 1.04
N ALA A 42 4.73 10.65 0.74
CA ALA A 42 4.60 9.44 1.52
C ALA A 42 5.15 9.60 2.95
N ALA A 43 6.28 10.30 3.13
CA ALA A 43 6.80 10.63 4.44
C ALA A 43 5.83 11.52 5.23
N GLY A 44 5.23 12.53 4.59
CA GLY A 44 4.19 13.36 5.20
C GLY A 44 2.97 12.53 5.62
N VAL A 45 2.45 11.67 4.74
CA VAL A 45 1.31 10.79 5.04
C VAL A 45 1.63 9.84 6.20
N ALA A 46 2.80 9.22 6.21
CA ALA A 46 3.22 8.32 7.29
C ALA A 46 3.33 9.06 8.63
N PHE A 47 3.95 10.25 8.64
CA PHE A 47 4.08 11.08 9.83
C PHE A 47 2.71 11.51 10.37
N TYR A 48 1.83 12.05 9.51
CA TYR A 48 0.48 12.44 9.93
C TYR A 48 -0.39 11.26 10.36
N SER A 49 -0.23 10.09 9.73
CA SER A 49 -0.93 8.87 10.14
C SER A 49 -0.52 8.45 11.55
N LEU A 50 0.78 8.51 11.88
CA LEU A 50 1.28 8.20 13.21
C LEU A 50 0.79 9.22 14.25
N LEU A 51 0.87 10.52 13.94
CA LEU A 51 0.35 11.57 14.83
C LEU A 51 -1.15 11.44 15.07
N SER A 52 -1.91 11.09 14.02
CA SER A 52 -3.36 10.93 14.10
C SER A 52 -3.80 9.65 14.82
N LEU A 53 -2.88 8.72 15.09
CA LEU A 53 -3.21 7.44 15.72
C LEU A 53 -3.82 7.64 17.11
N PHE A 54 -3.24 8.52 17.93
CA PHE A 54 -3.74 8.78 19.28
C PHE A 54 -5.13 9.45 19.29
N PRO A 55 -5.37 10.55 18.55
CA PRO A 55 -6.71 11.12 18.42
C PRO A 55 -7.72 10.12 17.86
N ALA A 56 -7.34 9.31 16.85
CA ALA A 56 -8.22 8.31 16.27
C ALA A 56 -8.60 7.23 17.30
N MET A 57 -7.64 6.77 18.11
CA MET A 57 -7.91 5.86 19.22
C MET A 57 -8.82 6.49 20.28
N ALA A 58 -8.59 7.74 20.67
CA ALA A 58 -9.43 8.43 21.63
C ALA A 58 -10.88 8.58 21.13
N ALA A 59 -11.05 8.92 19.84
CA ALA A 59 -12.35 8.98 19.20
C ALA A 59 -13.01 7.58 19.16
N LEU A 60 -12.25 6.54 18.84
CA LEU A 60 -12.75 5.16 18.82
C LEU A 60 -13.22 4.71 20.20
N ILE A 61 -12.44 4.98 21.26
CA ILE A 61 -12.82 4.68 22.64
C ILE A 61 -14.05 5.50 23.05
N SER A 62 -14.13 6.77 22.66
CA SER A 62 -15.30 7.62 22.95
C SER A 62 -16.57 7.09 22.29
N LEU A 63 -16.47 6.62 21.05
CA LEU A 63 -17.57 5.94 20.36
C LEU A 63 -17.94 4.62 21.04
N TRP A 64 -16.95 3.86 21.49
CA TRP A 64 -17.18 2.61 22.20
C TRP A 64 -17.88 2.85 23.55
N ALA A 65 -17.44 3.85 24.31
CA ALA A 65 -18.12 4.29 25.53
C ALA A 65 -19.55 4.74 25.22
N LEU A 66 -19.80 5.55 24.18
CA LEU A 66 -21.16 5.96 23.84
C LEU A 66 -22.09 4.79 23.49
N VAL A 67 -21.56 3.74 22.84
CA VAL A 67 -22.35 2.59 22.40
C VAL A 67 -22.52 1.54 23.50
N PHE A 68 -21.49 1.32 24.32
CA PHE A 68 -21.41 0.23 25.31
C PHE A 68 -21.46 0.68 26.77
N ASP A 69 -21.36 1.98 27.02
CA ASP A 69 -21.68 2.65 28.28
C ASP A 69 -22.90 3.58 28.06
N PRO A 70 -24.09 3.01 27.76
CA PRO A 70 -25.32 3.73 28.05
C PRO A 70 -25.35 3.86 29.58
N HIS A 71 -24.82 4.97 30.11
CA HIS A 71 -24.97 5.33 31.51
C HIS A 71 -26.43 5.08 31.93
N GLU A 72 -26.61 4.25 32.97
CA GLU A 72 -27.87 3.80 33.61
C GLU A 72 -29.22 4.16 32.95
#